data_AF-A0A562LSB2-F1
#
_entry.id   AF-A0A562LSB2-F1
#
_cell.length_a   1.000
_cell.length_b   1.000
_cell.length_c   1.000
_cell.angle_alpha   90.00
_cell.angle_beta   90.00
_cell.angle_gamma   90.00
#
_symmetry.space_group_name_H-M   'P 1'
#
loop_
_entity.id
_entity.type
_entity.pdbx_description
1 polymer ?
#
loop_
_entity_poly.entity_id
_entity_poly.type
_entity_poly.pdbx_seq_one_letter_code
_entity_poly.pdbx_strand_id
1 'polypeptide(L)'
;MSEKLTVAEALAKAEQIEVMLGAIQSTAPDTVAAMGGRDTLARRSEMTCLGPVPRLDVAEWERMSLEYEDRREHGSVNRGH
;
A
#
# COMPACT_ATOMS: atom_id res chain seq x y z
N MET A 1 10.97 -23.68 0.23
CA MET A 1 10.48 -24.34 -1.01
C MET A 1 9.56 -23.35 -1.71
N SER A 2 9.77 -23.07 -3.00
CA SER A 2 8.77 -22.32 -3.77
C SER A 2 7.62 -23.26 -4.04
N GLU A 3 6.49 -23.08 -3.35
CA GLU A 3 5.25 -23.72 -3.76
C GLU A 3 4.94 -23.26 -5.18
N LYS A 4 4.77 -24.21 -6.09
CA LYS A 4 4.38 -23.90 -7.47
C LYS A 4 2.88 -23.62 -7.46
N LEU A 5 2.51 -22.37 -7.69
CA LEU A 5 1.11 -21.98 -7.84
C LEU A 5 0.54 -22.54 -9.13
N THR A 6 -0.70 -22.98 -9.07
CA THR A 6 -1.53 -23.12 -10.27
C THR A 6 -1.74 -21.76 -10.93
N VAL A 7 -2.14 -21.76 -12.21
CA VAL A 7 -2.46 -20.51 -12.93
C VAL A 7 -3.54 -19.71 -12.20
N ALA A 8 -4.58 -20.39 -11.70
CA ALA A 8 -5.67 -19.74 -10.97
C ALA A 8 -5.17 -19.05 -9.69
N GLU A 9 -4.31 -19.71 -8.91
CA GLU A 9 -3.75 -19.13 -7.70
C GLU A 9 -2.79 -17.97 -7.99
N ALA A 10 -2.02 -18.06 -9.07
CA ALA A 10 -1.14 -16.99 -9.50
C ALA A 10 -1.94 -15.74 -9.91
N LEU A 11 -3.04 -15.91 -10.65
CA LEU A 11 -3.93 -14.81 -11.05
C LEU A 11 -4.62 -14.18 -9.84
N ALA A 12 -5.14 -15.00 -8.91
CA ALA A 12 -5.77 -14.50 -7.69
C ALA A 12 -4.79 -13.69 -6.83
N LYS A 13 -3.52 -14.11 -6.72
CA LYS A 13 -2.48 -13.34 -6.03
C LYS A 13 -2.14 -12.05 -6.76
N ALA A 14 -2.04 -12.08 -8.09
CA ALA A 14 -1.78 -10.89 -8.89
C ALA A 14 -2.90 -9.84 -8.70
N GLU A 15 -4.17 -10.27 -8.74
CA GLU A 15 -5.32 -9.40 -8.48
C GLU A 15 -5.27 -8.79 -7.07
N GLN A 16 -4.99 -9.60 -6.04
CA GLN A 16 -4.82 -9.11 -4.67
C GLN A 16 -3.73 -8.04 -4.59
N ILE A 17 -2.61 -8.24 -5.29
CA ILE A 17 -1.51 -7.27 -5.32
C ILE A 17 -1.94 -5.97 -5.99
N GLU A 18 -2.58 -6.05 -7.16
CA GLU A 18 -3.02 -4.88 -7.91
C GLU A 18 -4.04 -4.04 -7.13
N VAL A 19 -5.00 -4.69 -6.48
CA VAL A 19 -6.02 -4.03 -5.65
C VAL A 19 -5.37 -3.30 -4.47
N MET A 20 -4.47 -3.97 -3.74
CA MET A 20 -3.84 -3.39 -2.55
C MET A 20 -2.90 -2.24 -2.89
N LEU A 21 -2.05 -2.38 -3.92
CA LEU A 21 -1.19 -1.29 -4.38
C LEU A 21 -2.03 -0.12 -4.93
N GLY A 22 -3.15 -0.41 -5.59
CA GLY A 22 -4.11 0.61 -6.03
C GLY A 22 -4.74 1.37 -4.87
N ALA A 23 -5.14 0.67 -3.81
CA ALA A 23 -5.68 1.29 -2.61
C ALA A 23 -4.66 2.20 -1.91
N ILE A 24 -3.40 1.77 -1.77
CA ILE A 24 -2.35 2.60 -1.17
C ILE A 24 -2.07 3.85 -2.03
N GLN A 25 -2.00 3.67 -3.35
CA GLN A 25 -1.77 4.78 -4.27
C GLN A 25 -2.95 5.78 -4.29
N SER A 26 -4.19 5.32 -4.12
CA SER A 26 -5.35 6.22 -4.10
C SER A 26 -5.46 7.02 -2.80
N THR A 27 -5.01 6.46 -1.69
CA THR A 27 -5.04 7.11 -0.38
C THR A 27 -3.86 8.04 -0.13
N ALA A 28 -2.69 7.75 -0.70
CA ALA A 28 -1.48 8.55 -0.52
C ALA A 28 -0.66 8.72 -1.84
N PRO A 29 -1.26 9.29 -2.90
CA PRO A 29 -0.60 9.40 -4.21
C PRO A 29 0.67 10.26 -4.19
N ASP A 30 0.74 11.32 -3.38
CA ASP A 30 1.88 12.23 -3.36
C ASP A 30 3.08 11.56 -2.68
N THR A 31 2.84 10.86 -1.56
CA THR A 31 3.85 10.04 -0.89
C THR A 31 4.35 8.92 -1.80
N VAL A 32 3.45 8.23 -2.50
CA VAL A 32 3.83 7.17 -3.47
C VAL A 32 4.63 7.76 -4.64
N ALA A 33 4.27 8.94 -5.15
CA ALA A 33 5.03 9.62 -6.18
C ALA A 33 6.45 10.00 -5.69
N ALA A 34 6.57 10.53 -4.47
CA ALA A 34 7.83 10.88 -3.85
C ALA A 34 8.76 9.66 -3.61
N MET A 35 8.18 8.47 -3.40
CA MET A 35 8.93 7.21 -3.31
C MET A 35 9.45 6.69 -4.67
N GLY A 36 9.10 7.34 -5.79
CA GLY A 36 9.43 6.87 -7.13
C GLY A 36 8.32 6.01 -7.76
N GLY A 37 7.08 6.15 -7.31
CA GLY A 37 5.89 5.61 -7.94
C GLY A 37 5.51 4.18 -7.52
N ARG A 38 4.43 3.69 -8.14
CA ARG A 38 3.79 2.39 -7.85
C ARG A 38 4.75 1.21 -7.95
N ASP A 39 5.62 1.20 -8.95
CA ASP A 39 6.58 0.10 -9.13
C ASP A 39 7.59 0.01 -7.98
N THR A 40 8.01 1.16 -7.45
CA THR A 40 8.91 1.20 -6.30
C THR A 40 8.17 0.75 -5.03
N LEU A 41 6.91 1.16 -4.87
CA LEU A 41 6.05 0.64 -3.79
C LEU A 41 5.90 -0.89 -3.87
N ALA A 42 5.65 -1.44 -5.06
CA ALA A 42 5.51 -2.87 -5.30
C ALA A 42 6.77 -3.64 -4.92
N ARG A 43 7.95 -3.18 -5.39
CA ARG A 43 9.25 -3.80 -5.07
C ARG A 43 9.59 -3.78 -3.59
N ARG A 44 9.06 -2.81 -2.85
CA ARG A 44 9.25 -2.65 -1.40
C ARG A 44 8.17 -3.36 -0.58
N SER A 45 7.20 -4.02 -1.22
CA SER A 45 6.10 -4.68 -0.53
C SER A 45 6.34 -6.17 -0.39
N GLU A 46 5.92 -6.72 0.75
CA GLU A 46 5.98 -8.15 1.03
C GLU A 46 4.58 -8.71 1.25
N MET A 47 4.32 -9.91 0.74
CA MET A 47 3.06 -10.62 1.00
C MET A 47 2.94 -10.98 2.47
N THR A 48 1.87 -10.51 3.10
CA THR A 48 1.48 -10.84 4.48
C THR A 48 0.12 -11.53 4.50
N CYS A 49 -0.38 -11.88 5.69
CA CYS A 49 -1.75 -12.38 5.85
C CYS A 49 -2.84 -11.36 5.46
N LEU A 50 -2.50 -10.07 5.36
CA LEU A 50 -3.40 -8.99 4.94
C LEU A 50 -3.31 -8.67 3.43
N GLY A 51 -2.38 -9.31 2.71
CA GLY A 51 -1.97 -8.91 1.37
C GLY A 51 -0.58 -8.25 1.37
N PRO A 52 -0.15 -7.67 0.24
CA PRO A 52 1.14 -6.98 0.19
C PRO A 52 1.14 -5.74 1.09
N VAL A 53 2.14 -5.66 1.96
CA VAL A 53 2.37 -4.51 2.86
C VAL A 53 3.73 -3.90 2.54
N PRO A 54 3.83 -2.58 2.34
CA PRO A 54 5.09 -1.94 2.04
C PRO A 54 6.01 -1.90 3.27
N ARG A 55 7.28 -2.25 3.07
CA ARG A 55 8.36 -2.11 4.05
C ARG A 55 8.86 -0.67 4.03
N LEU A 56 8.19 0.17 4.81
CA LEU A 56 8.50 1.59 4.96
C LEU A 56 9.19 1.84 6.30
N ASP A 57 10.04 2.85 6.34
CA ASP A 57 10.53 3.39 7.61
C ASP A 57 9.43 4.19 8.33
N VAL A 58 9.73 4.63 9.56
CA VAL A 58 8.77 5.36 10.39
C VAL A 58 8.32 6.67 9.73
N ALA A 59 9.24 7.40 9.10
CA ALA A 59 8.95 8.71 8.51
C ALA A 59 8.11 8.57 7.23
N GLU A 60 8.33 7.52 6.46
CA GLU A 60 7.52 7.18 5.30
C GLU A 60 6.10 6.75 5.70
N TRP A 61 5.97 5.92 6.73
CA TRP A 61 4.66 5.57 7.29
C TRP A 61 3.91 6.78 7.82
N GLU A 62 4.59 7.67 8.54
CA GLU A 62 4.00 8.91 9.04
C GLU A 62 3.50 9.80 7.89
N ARG A 63 4.32 10.04 6.86
CA ARG A 63 3.91 10.83 5.68
C ARG A 63 2.68 10.24 5.00
N MET A 64 2.70 8.93 4.74
CA MET A 64 1.59 8.22 4.10
C MET A 64 0.31 8.32 4.94
N SER A 65 0.44 8.19 6.27
CA SER A 65 -0.69 8.26 7.20
C SER A 65 -1.26 9.68 7.27
N LEU A 66 -0.41 10.71 7.35
CA LEU A 66 -0.82 12.11 7.34
C LEU A 66 -1.56 12.48 6.05
N GLU A 67 -1.03 12.06 4.90
CA GLU A 67 -1.67 12.30 3.60
C GLU A 67 -3.04 11.61 3.51
N TYR A 68 -3.11 10.34 3.92
CA TYR A 68 -4.38 9.61 3.96
C TYR A 68 -5.41 10.32 4.86
N GLU A 69 -5.02 10.73 6.06
CA GLU A 69 -5.92 11.45 6.97
C GLU A 69 -6.34 12.81 6.41
N ASP A 70 -5.45 13.55 5.75
CA ASP A 70 -5.79 14.84 5.14
C ASP A 70 -6.80 14.70 3.99
N ARG A 71 -6.71 13.60 3.25
CA ARG A 71 -7.57 13.29 2.10
C ARG A 71 -8.87 12.57 2.49
N ARG A 72 -8.97 12.04 3.71
CA ARG A 72 -10.15 11.33 4.19
C ARG A 72 -11.29 12.32 4.39
N GLU A 73 -12.47 11.98 3.89
CA GLU A 73 -13.70 12.81 3.94
C GLU A 73 -14.05 13.35 5.34
N HIS A 74 -13.56 12.71 6.41
CA HIS A 74 -13.77 13.11 7.81
C HIS A 74 -12.48 13.23 8.64
N GLY A 75 -11.31 13.44 8.01
CA GLY A 75 -10.00 13.41 8.69
C GLY A 75 -9.81 14.41 9.83
N SER A 76 -10.60 15.49 9.87
CA SER A 76 -10.56 16.48 10.96
C SER A 76 -11.15 15.99 12.28
N VAL A 77 -11.98 14.94 12.28
CA VAL A 77 -12.75 14.52 13.47
C VAL A 77 -11.89 13.75 14.49
N ASN A 78 -10.82 13.10 14.06
CA ASN A 78 -10.01 12.21 14.91
C ASN A 78 -8.68 12.81 15.40
N ARG A 79 -8.42 14.11 15.18
CA ARG A 79 -7.11 14.70 15.54
C ARG A 79 -6.90 15.02 17.02
N GLY A 80 -7.89 14.78 17.90
CA GLY A 80 -7.76 14.89 19.36
C GLY A 80 -7.19 16.25 19.82
N HIS A 81 -8.07 17.20 20.15
CA HIS A 81 -7.65 18.46 20.76
C HIS A 81 -7.13 18.28 22.19
#